data_AF-A0A0Q5IIM1-F1
#
_entry.id   AF-A0A0Q5IIM1-F1
#
_cell.length_a   1.000
_cell.length_b   1.000
_cell.length_c   1.000
_cell.angle_alpha   90.00
_cell.angle_beta   90.00
_cell.angle_gamma   90.00
#
_symmetry.space_group_name_H-M   'P 1'
#
loop_
_entity.id
_entity.type
_entity.pdbx_description
1 polymer ?
#
loop_
_entity_poly.entity_id
_entity_poly.type
_entity_poly.pdbx_seq_one_letter_code
_entity_poly.pdbx_strand_id
1 'polypeptide(L)'
;MNFDSPAGTVAIGAAVFALIGLLVLWVAGTRAAPLLGMHADGIWWFSPRGGRTQGLVVAYLAGIVAVAATVFVAVDAVAPTRLAWTCCWASAAVVVWATVTRVGRYTVHVATGGRATWDDPIEADFVEPDDALDDVDLRSARTAALAGDWQPAAHLLGATVDPDTRFARVEVLAHAAVRRGRWLENWLTAHPGDPQALVVRGQAGVVRAWEIRGGDWTPRDADRFLDALQDAEEDITRAVEAAPSDPSPLVSRLMTARGLELGVEEHEARLDALRGLAPFHREGLCQALQFKAAKWFGSTDEMFGFAREVSAQAPAGSAATLLVVAAHVEQYVALTSRSAVLADKHMTSEATRSEIAAAEQRWLDGESGPSPVDKAWAHNLLGFTYWLTEQPERAAVHLAETRQHLSEWPWQYADDPTTVHARVQAWLRQRQPAEQPA
;
A
#
# COMPACT_ATOMS: atom_id res chain seq x y z
N MET A 1 -12.05 56.56 6.80
CA MET A 1 -11.74 55.65 5.68
C MET A 1 -12.79 55.86 4.62
N ASN A 2 -12.40 56.22 3.39
CA ASN A 2 -13.33 56.42 2.28
C ASN A 2 -13.44 55.15 1.44
N PHE A 3 -14.50 54.35 1.67
CA PHE A 3 -14.75 53.11 0.94
C PHE A 3 -15.39 53.33 -0.44
N ASP A 4 -15.81 54.55 -0.76
CA ASP A 4 -16.33 54.91 -2.09
C ASP A 4 -15.21 55.15 -3.12
N SER A 5 -13.94 54.99 -2.70
CA SER A 5 -12.79 55.01 -3.60
C SER A 5 -12.65 53.69 -4.37
N PRO A 6 -11.94 53.68 -5.53
CA PRO A 6 -11.61 52.44 -6.23
C PRO A 6 -10.92 51.40 -5.33
N ALA A 7 -10.04 51.83 -4.43
CA ALA A 7 -9.37 50.96 -3.47
C ALA A 7 -10.34 50.40 -2.41
N GLY A 8 -11.32 51.20 -1.96
CA GLY A 8 -12.40 50.74 -1.09
C GLY A 8 -13.28 49.67 -1.76
N THR A 9 -13.58 49.84 -3.04
CA THR A 9 -14.31 48.84 -3.83
C THR A 9 -13.51 47.54 -3.96
N VAL A 10 -12.19 47.63 -4.20
CA VAL A 10 -11.30 46.46 -4.24
C VAL A 10 -11.26 45.75 -2.88
N ALA A 11 -11.17 46.49 -1.76
CA ALA A 11 -11.17 45.91 -0.43
C ALA A 11 -12.46 45.13 -0.14
N ILE A 12 -13.61 45.72 -0.43
CA ILE A 12 -14.92 45.08 -0.25
C ILE A 12 -15.06 43.86 -1.17
N GLY A 13 -14.73 44.00 -2.46
CA GLY A 13 -14.80 42.90 -3.42
C GLY A 13 -13.91 41.73 -3.00
N ALA A 14 -12.68 41.99 -2.59
CA ALA A 14 -11.76 40.97 -2.09
C ALA A 14 -12.28 40.32 -0.79
N ALA A 15 -12.87 41.08 0.14
CA ALA A 15 -13.50 40.50 1.33
C ALA A 15 -14.68 39.58 0.98
N VAL A 16 -15.51 39.96 -0.01
CA VAL A 16 -16.60 39.11 -0.50
C VAL A 16 -16.06 37.82 -1.13
N PHE A 17 -15.03 37.90 -1.98
CA PHE A 17 -14.40 36.70 -2.54
C PHE A 17 -13.77 35.81 -1.45
N ALA A 18 -13.20 36.40 -0.40
CA ALA A 18 -12.67 35.64 0.72
C ALA A 18 -13.77 34.85 1.44
N LEU A 19 -14.93 35.50 1.70
CA LEU A 19 -16.10 34.86 2.28
C LEU A 19 -16.69 33.77 1.38
N ILE A 20 -16.75 34.00 0.07
CA ILE A 20 -17.19 32.99 -0.91
C ILE A 20 -16.24 31.79 -0.88
N GLY A 21 -14.92 32.01 -0.87
CA GLY A 21 -13.93 30.94 -0.78
C GLY A 21 -14.08 30.12 0.50
N LEU A 22 -14.27 30.77 1.66
CA LEU A 22 -14.51 30.11 2.94
C LEU A 22 -15.82 29.32 2.94
N LEU A 23 -16.88 29.86 2.32
CA LEU A 23 -18.15 29.18 2.17
C LEU A 23 -17.99 27.92 1.30
N VAL A 24 -17.32 28.01 0.16
CA VAL A 24 -17.04 26.85 -0.70
C VAL A 24 -16.21 25.81 0.04
N LEU A 25 -15.15 26.23 0.74
CA LEU A 25 -14.33 25.34 1.59
C LEU A 25 -15.17 24.60 2.64
N TRP A 26 -16.11 25.30 3.28
CA TRP A 26 -16.99 24.71 4.28
C TRP A 26 -18.01 23.76 3.63
N VAL A 27 -18.79 24.23 2.65
CA VAL A 27 -19.85 23.45 1.99
C VAL A 27 -19.31 22.18 1.34
N ALA A 28 -18.15 22.26 0.67
CA ALA A 28 -17.49 21.13 0.05
C ALA A 28 -17.09 20.03 1.06
N GLY A 29 -16.94 20.37 2.34
CA GLY A 29 -16.70 19.40 3.42
C GLY A 29 -17.96 18.76 4.01
N THR A 30 -19.15 19.10 3.52
CA THR A 30 -20.43 18.64 4.08
C THR A 30 -21.25 17.81 3.10
N ARG A 31 -22.38 17.26 3.57
CA ARG A 31 -23.38 16.60 2.73
C ARG A 31 -24.03 17.53 1.69
N ALA A 32 -23.81 18.84 1.79
CA ALA A 32 -24.34 19.84 0.86
C ALA A 32 -23.43 20.08 -0.37
N ALA A 33 -22.27 19.42 -0.48
CA ALA A 33 -21.38 19.54 -1.63
C ALA A 33 -22.06 19.39 -3.02
N PRO A 34 -23.06 18.50 -3.22
CA PRO A 34 -23.78 18.40 -4.49
C PRO A 34 -24.53 19.67 -4.91
N LEU A 35 -24.89 20.56 -3.97
CA LEU A 35 -25.51 21.86 -4.30
C LEU A 35 -24.55 22.77 -5.10
N LEU A 36 -23.24 22.56 -4.98
CA LEU A 36 -22.21 23.26 -5.75
C LEU A 36 -21.80 22.49 -7.01
N GLY A 37 -22.55 21.46 -7.40
CA GLY A 37 -22.19 20.57 -8.51
C GLY A 37 -21.00 19.67 -8.19
N MET A 38 -20.65 19.52 -6.91
CA MET A 38 -19.55 18.66 -6.48
C MET A 38 -20.05 17.25 -6.18
N HIS A 39 -19.43 16.27 -6.81
CA HIS A 39 -19.82 14.86 -6.73
C HIS A 39 -18.60 14.03 -6.34
N ALA A 40 -18.82 12.99 -5.54
CA ALA A 40 -17.74 12.10 -5.11
C ALA A 40 -17.02 11.41 -6.29
N ASP A 41 -17.75 11.20 -7.39
CA ASP A 41 -17.22 10.51 -8.58
C ASP A 41 -16.81 11.49 -9.69
N GLY A 42 -16.88 12.81 -9.41
CA GLY A 42 -16.43 13.84 -10.34
C GLY A 42 -14.90 13.90 -10.45
N ILE A 43 -14.41 14.40 -11.58
CA ILE A 43 -12.98 14.77 -11.71
C ILE A 43 -12.59 15.72 -10.58
N TRP A 44 -11.30 15.75 -10.21
CA TRP A 44 -10.83 16.40 -8.99
C TRP A 44 -11.45 17.79 -8.73
N TRP A 45 -11.53 18.65 -9.76
CA TRP A 45 -12.13 20.00 -9.68
C TRP A 45 -13.58 20.04 -9.21
N PHE A 46 -14.37 19.02 -9.52
CA PHE A 46 -15.77 18.86 -9.11
C PHE A 46 -15.92 17.81 -8.00
N SER A 47 -14.85 17.46 -7.31
CA SER A 47 -14.90 16.61 -6.12
C SER A 47 -14.95 17.47 -4.85
N PRO A 48 -15.49 16.95 -3.73
CA PRO A 48 -15.38 17.59 -2.41
C PRO A 48 -13.95 18.06 -2.06
N ARG A 49 -12.91 17.27 -2.40
CA ARG A 49 -11.51 17.65 -2.13
C ARG A 49 -11.03 18.80 -2.99
N GLY A 50 -11.32 18.77 -4.29
CA GLY A 50 -10.98 19.88 -5.18
C GLY A 50 -11.72 21.16 -4.80
N GLY A 51 -13.01 21.05 -4.46
CA GLY A 51 -13.80 22.17 -3.96
C GLY A 51 -13.23 22.79 -2.68
N ARG A 52 -12.84 21.96 -1.70
CA ARG A 52 -12.15 22.45 -0.49
C ARG A 52 -10.84 23.14 -0.81
N THR A 53 -10.04 22.57 -1.70
CA THR A 53 -8.75 23.13 -2.11
C THR A 53 -8.93 24.47 -2.83
N GLN A 54 -9.86 24.55 -3.78
CA GLN A 54 -10.23 25.77 -4.49
C GLN A 54 -10.72 26.85 -3.53
N GLY A 55 -11.68 26.51 -2.65
CA GLY A 55 -12.24 27.44 -1.68
C GLY A 55 -11.18 28.03 -0.76
N LEU A 56 -10.25 27.20 -0.28
CA LEU A 56 -9.12 27.63 0.53
C LEU A 56 -8.17 28.58 -0.24
N VAL A 57 -7.78 28.22 -1.47
CA VAL A 57 -6.86 29.05 -2.27
C VAL A 57 -7.50 30.40 -2.60
N VAL A 58 -8.78 30.40 -3.00
CA VAL A 58 -9.55 31.63 -3.26
C VAL A 58 -9.66 32.47 -1.99
N ALA A 59 -10.02 31.86 -0.86
CA ALA A 59 -10.11 32.56 0.42
C ALA A 59 -8.80 33.23 0.82
N TYR A 60 -7.68 32.52 0.64
CA TYR A 60 -6.36 33.00 0.99
C TYR A 60 -5.92 34.18 0.13
N LEU A 61 -5.98 34.05 -1.20
CA LEU A 61 -5.58 35.11 -2.13
C LEU A 61 -6.45 36.35 -1.96
N ALA A 62 -7.76 36.16 -1.84
CA ALA A 62 -8.69 37.27 -1.63
C ALA A 62 -8.49 37.94 -0.26
N GLY A 63 -8.16 37.18 0.79
CA GLY A 63 -7.80 37.72 2.10
C GLY A 63 -6.57 38.61 2.07
N ILE A 64 -5.51 38.22 1.33
CA ILE A 64 -4.30 39.05 1.15
C ILE A 64 -4.67 40.38 0.49
N VAL A 65 -5.45 40.35 -0.59
CA VAL A 65 -5.88 41.55 -1.32
C VAL A 65 -6.76 42.44 -0.44
N ALA A 66 -7.67 41.85 0.34
CA ALA A 66 -8.55 42.60 1.25
C ALA A 66 -7.75 43.34 2.34
N VAL A 67 -6.77 42.68 2.96
CA VAL A 67 -5.88 43.30 3.96
C VAL A 67 -5.07 44.43 3.33
N ALA A 68 -4.43 44.18 2.19
CA ALA A 68 -3.58 45.15 1.53
C ALA A 68 -4.36 46.40 1.07
N ALA A 69 -5.55 46.19 0.47
CA ALA A 69 -6.43 47.28 0.06
C ALA A 69 -7.01 48.07 1.26
N THR A 70 -7.30 47.39 2.37
CA THR A 70 -7.73 48.07 3.62
C THR A 70 -6.61 48.93 4.20
N VAL A 71 -5.37 48.44 4.21
CA VAL A 71 -4.19 49.22 4.62
C VAL A 71 -4.00 50.43 3.71
N PHE A 72 -4.16 50.27 2.40
CA PHE A 72 -4.13 51.39 1.46
C PHE A 72 -5.16 52.46 1.83
N VAL A 73 -6.43 52.09 1.98
CA VAL A 73 -7.54 53.02 2.30
C VAL A 73 -7.31 53.72 3.65
N ALA A 74 -6.72 53.03 4.62
CA ALA A 74 -6.40 53.60 5.92
C ALA A 74 -5.26 54.63 5.85
N VAL A 75 -4.19 54.33 5.11
CA VAL A 75 -3.00 55.20 5.01
C VAL A 75 -3.25 56.39 4.10
N ASP A 76 -3.93 56.21 2.97
CA ASP A 76 -4.25 57.28 2.02
C ASP A 76 -5.16 58.35 2.65
N ALA A 77 -5.94 57.99 3.68
CA ALA A 77 -6.76 58.93 4.43
C ALA A 77 -5.95 59.92 5.29
N VAL A 78 -4.68 59.63 5.58
CA VAL A 78 -3.85 60.41 6.52
C VAL A 78 -2.43 60.73 6.00
N ALA A 79 -2.04 60.21 4.85
CA ALA A 79 -0.69 60.32 4.31
C ALA A 79 -0.67 60.38 2.77
N PRO A 80 0.47 60.77 2.14
CA PRO A 80 0.58 60.81 0.68
C PRO A 80 0.36 59.45 0.02
N THR A 81 -0.31 59.42 -1.12
CA THR A 81 -0.65 58.19 -1.86
C THR A 81 0.55 57.29 -2.20
N ARG A 82 1.76 57.85 -2.37
CA ARG A 82 3.00 57.06 -2.55
C ARG A 82 3.29 56.18 -1.32
N LEU A 83 3.09 56.72 -0.12
CA LEU A 83 3.26 55.97 1.12
C LEU A 83 2.16 54.91 1.26
N ALA A 84 0.91 55.24 0.90
CA ALA A 84 -0.20 54.28 0.92
C ALA A 84 0.06 53.06 0.02
N TRP A 85 0.58 53.25 -1.20
CA TRP A 85 0.99 52.14 -2.07
C TRP A 85 2.14 51.32 -1.49
N THR A 86 3.11 51.98 -0.85
CA THR A 86 4.24 51.28 -0.21
C THR A 86 3.73 50.41 0.94
N CYS A 87 2.85 50.94 1.81
CA CYS A 87 2.24 50.19 2.90
C CYS A 87 1.33 49.06 2.40
N CYS A 88 0.60 49.27 1.31
CA CYS A 88 -0.21 48.25 0.65
C CYS A 88 0.63 47.02 0.25
N TRP A 89 1.68 47.22 -0.56
CA TRP A 89 2.57 46.14 -0.98
C TRP A 89 3.32 45.50 0.19
N ALA A 90 3.80 46.31 1.14
CA ALA A 90 4.49 45.81 2.33
C ALA A 90 3.57 44.92 3.17
N SER A 91 2.30 45.32 3.39
CA SER A 91 1.35 44.50 4.15
C SER A 91 1.01 43.18 3.44
N ALA A 92 0.83 43.19 2.11
CA ALA A 92 0.66 41.97 1.33
C ALA A 92 1.87 41.03 1.49
N ALA A 93 3.09 41.57 1.35
CA ALA A 93 4.33 40.80 1.50
C ALA A 93 4.48 40.21 2.90
N VAL A 94 4.16 40.97 3.96
CA VAL A 94 4.20 40.50 5.35
C VAL A 94 3.19 39.38 5.58
N VAL A 95 1.95 39.52 5.08
CA VAL A 95 0.94 38.46 5.19
C VAL A 95 1.41 37.20 4.48
N VAL A 96 1.87 37.30 3.22
CA VAL A 96 2.39 36.16 2.46
C VAL A 96 3.55 35.51 3.21
N TRP A 97 4.57 36.27 3.59
CA TRP A 97 5.73 35.74 4.31
C TRP A 97 5.34 35.01 5.60
N ALA A 98 4.40 35.56 6.37
CA ALA A 98 3.96 34.99 7.64
C ALA A 98 3.06 33.75 7.49
N THR A 99 2.40 33.55 6.35
CA THR A 99 1.31 32.58 6.22
C THR A 99 1.46 31.57 5.08
N VAL A 100 2.24 31.86 4.04
CA VAL A 100 2.29 31.05 2.80
C VAL A 100 2.71 29.61 3.05
N THR A 101 3.65 29.38 3.97
CA THR A 101 4.09 28.03 4.34
C THR A 101 2.99 27.28 5.08
N ARG A 102 2.29 27.90 6.03
CA ARG A 102 1.18 27.27 6.77
C ARG A 102 -0.03 26.99 5.89
N VAL A 103 -0.39 27.96 5.04
CA VAL A 103 -1.53 27.82 4.13
C VAL A 103 -1.20 26.81 3.04
N GLY A 104 -0.02 26.88 2.42
CA GLY A 104 0.45 25.85 1.48
C GLY A 104 0.42 24.46 2.10
N ARG A 105 0.89 24.34 3.35
CA ARG A 105 0.82 23.11 4.16
C ARG A 105 -0.60 22.56 4.29
N TYR A 106 -1.53 23.43 4.61
CA TYR A 106 -2.94 23.08 4.72
C TYR A 106 -3.57 22.76 3.35
N THR A 107 -3.17 23.46 2.28
CA THR A 107 -3.70 23.26 0.92
C THR A 107 -3.37 21.88 0.37
N VAL A 108 -2.12 21.42 0.43
CA VAL A 108 -1.83 20.05 -0.06
C VAL A 108 -2.40 19.01 0.89
N HIS A 109 -2.42 19.24 2.20
CA HIS A 109 -3.11 18.34 3.13
C HIS A 109 -4.58 18.15 2.72
N VAL A 110 -5.30 19.23 2.40
CA VAL A 110 -6.68 19.17 1.90
C VAL A 110 -6.75 18.50 0.51
N ALA A 111 -5.81 18.80 -0.38
CA ALA A 111 -5.79 18.26 -1.74
C ALA A 111 -5.51 16.75 -1.80
N THR A 112 -4.66 16.23 -0.91
CA THR A 112 -4.18 14.84 -0.90
C THR A 112 -4.82 13.99 0.20
N GLY A 113 -5.84 14.49 0.90
CA GLY A 113 -6.42 13.79 2.06
C GLY A 113 -5.39 13.56 3.17
N GLY A 114 -4.36 14.39 3.27
CA GLY A 114 -3.35 14.22 4.31
C GLY A 114 -2.46 12.97 4.18
N ARG A 115 -2.40 12.29 3.02
CA ARG A 115 -1.36 11.28 2.77
C ARG A 115 0.00 11.85 2.37
N ALA A 116 0.03 13.07 1.85
CA ALA A 116 1.28 13.75 1.53
C ALA A 116 2.02 14.21 2.79
N THR A 117 3.34 14.17 2.70
CA THR A 117 4.27 14.68 3.70
C THR A 117 4.94 15.95 3.20
N TRP A 118 5.35 16.80 4.13
CA TRP A 118 6.04 18.05 3.82
C TRP A 118 7.51 18.02 4.17
N ASP A 119 7.83 17.31 5.23
CA ASP A 119 9.20 16.99 5.57
C ASP A 119 9.65 15.85 4.68
N ASP A 120 10.81 16.04 4.08
CA ASP A 120 11.52 14.97 3.41
C ASP A 120 11.81 13.85 4.42
N PRO A 121 11.75 12.57 4.00
CA PRO A 121 12.19 11.48 4.85
C PRO A 121 13.64 11.71 5.29
N ILE A 122 13.94 11.35 6.54
CA ILE A 122 15.32 11.38 7.02
C ILE A 122 16.03 10.11 6.55
N GLU A 123 17.36 10.11 6.51
CA GLU A 123 18.15 8.95 6.05
C GLU A 123 17.78 7.65 6.80
N ALA A 124 17.49 7.75 8.10
CA ALA A 124 17.07 6.61 8.93
C ALA A 124 15.69 6.01 8.57
N ASP A 125 14.91 6.67 7.70
CA ASP A 125 13.64 6.14 7.22
C ASP A 125 13.77 5.23 6.00
N PHE A 126 14.90 5.31 5.30
CA PHE A 126 15.15 4.51 4.12
C PHE A 126 15.59 3.12 4.58
N VAL A 127 14.68 2.17 4.44
CA VAL A 127 14.92 0.74 4.71
C VAL A 127 14.88 0.01 3.38
N GLU A 128 15.89 -0.83 3.13
CA GLU A 128 15.90 -1.71 1.97
C GLU A 128 14.98 -2.91 2.25
N PRO A 129 14.01 -3.23 1.36
CA PRO A 129 13.18 -4.40 1.53
C PRO A 129 14.03 -5.68 1.44
N ASP A 130 13.73 -6.63 2.31
CA ASP A 130 14.28 -7.99 2.23
C ASP A 130 13.20 -8.96 2.67
N ASP A 131 12.64 -9.71 1.73
CA ASP A 131 11.57 -10.68 2.00
C ASP A 131 12.02 -11.87 2.87
N ALA A 132 13.30 -11.92 3.27
CA ALA A 132 13.73 -12.78 4.38
C ALA A 132 13.24 -12.29 5.76
N LEU A 133 12.76 -11.04 5.89
CA LEU A 133 12.09 -10.47 7.07
C LEU A 133 12.77 -10.80 8.41
N ASP A 134 14.10 -10.63 8.46
CA ASP A 134 15.02 -10.95 9.57
C ASP A 134 15.21 -12.44 9.94
N ASP A 135 14.77 -13.37 9.10
CA ASP A 135 15.18 -14.77 9.16
C ASP A 135 16.69 -14.89 8.85
N VAL A 136 17.50 -14.85 9.92
CA VAL A 136 18.97 -14.91 9.85
C VAL A 136 19.45 -16.22 9.22
N ASP A 137 18.74 -17.32 9.44
CA ASP A 137 19.09 -18.62 8.88
C ASP A 137 18.82 -18.63 7.38
N LEU A 138 17.70 -18.07 6.94
CA LEU A 138 17.37 -17.90 5.52
C LEU A 138 18.35 -16.95 4.82
N ARG A 139 18.72 -15.82 5.43
CA ARG A 139 19.72 -14.90 4.87
C ARG A 139 21.08 -15.60 4.71
N SER A 140 21.48 -16.39 5.70
CA SER A 140 22.71 -17.18 5.67
C SER A 140 22.66 -18.24 4.56
N ALA A 141 21.59 -19.02 4.50
CA ALA A 141 21.38 -20.06 3.50
C ALA A 141 21.33 -19.48 2.07
N ARG A 142 20.63 -18.37 1.87
CA ARG A 142 20.60 -17.63 0.59
C ARG A 142 21.99 -17.16 0.18
N THR A 143 22.76 -16.63 1.12
CA THR A 143 24.14 -16.16 0.87
C THR A 143 25.04 -17.32 0.45
N ALA A 144 24.98 -18.45 1.16
CA ALA A 144 25.72 -19.67 0.83
C ALA A 144 25.32 -20.21 -0.56
N ALA A 145 24.03 -20.27 -0.84
CA ALA A 145 23.50 -20.70 -2.14
C ALA A 145 24.03 -19.82 -3.28
N LEU A 146 24.01 -18.49 -3.12
CA LEU A 146 24.57 -17.55 -4.12
C LEU A 146 26.09 -17.67 -4.30
N ALA A 147 26.79 -18.26 -3.33
CA ALA A 147 28.21 -18.61 -3.40
C ALA A 147 28.46 -20.03 -3.98
N GLY A 148 27.40 -20.82 -4.22
CA GLY A 148 27.46 -22.15 -4.82
C GLY A 148 27.24 -23.32 -3.85
N ASP A 149 27.09 -23.05 -2.55
CA ASP A 149 26.88 -24.06 -1.51
C ASP A 149 25.38 -24.21 -1.20
N TRP A 150 24.80 -25.34 -1.64
CA TRP A 150 23.37 -25.60 -1.53
C TRP A 150 22.99 -26.29 -0.22
N GLN A 151 23.96 -26.86 0.51
CA GLN A 151 23.72 -27.67 1.70
C GLN A 151 23.03 -26.90 2.84
N PRO A 152 23.37 -25.62 3.11
CA PRO A 152 22.65 -24.83 4.11
C PRO A 152 21.17 -24.64 3.77
N ALA A 153 20.83 -24.42 2.48
CA ALA A 153 19.45 -24.31 2.04
C ALA A 153 18.69 -25.64 2.21
N ALA A 154 19.33 -26.77 1.86
CA ALA A 154 18.76 -28.10 2.06
C ALA A 154 18.45 -28.39 3.54
N HIS A 155 19.42 -28.12 4.43
CA HIS A 155 19.24 -28.32 5.86
C HIS A 155 18.15 -27.42 6.44
N LEU A 156 18.16 -26.13 6.06
CA LEU A 156 17.17 -25.16 6.52
C LEU A 156 15.75 -25.60 6.16
N LEU A 157 15.52 -25.93 4.89
CA LEU A 157 14.19 -26.36 4.44
C LEU A 157 13.80 -27.68 5.12
N GLY A 158 14.72 -28.67 5.19
CA GLY A 158 14.45 -29.96 5.85
C GLY A 158 14.12 -29.85 7.35
N ALA A 159 14.62 -28.82 8.04
CA ALA A 159 14.33 -28.56 9.45
C ALA A 159 13.09 -27.68 9.67
N THR A 160 12.49 -27.10 8.62
CA THR A 160 11.36 -26.19 8.76
C THR A 160 10.05 -26.96 8.84
N VAL A 161 9.36 -26.86 9.99
CA VAL A 161 8.10 -27.57 10.25
C VAL A 161 6.88 -26.71 9.90
N ASP A 162 6.92 -25.41 10.20
CA ASP A 162 5.81 -24.50 9.96
C ASP A 162 5.58 -24.30 8.44
N PRO A 163 4.37 -24.58 7.91
CA PRO A 163 4.06 -24.48 6.48
C PRO A 163 4.34 -23.11 5.87
N ASP A 164 3.90 -22.03 6.53
CA ASP A 164 4.02 -20.67 6.00
C ASP A 164 5.49 -20.20 6.01
N THR A 165 6.22 -20.48 7.09
CA THR A 165 7.68 -20.25 7.16
C THR A 165 8.42 -21.04 6.09
N ARG A 166 8.02 -22.29 5.86
CA ARG A 166 8.61 -23.16 4.86
C ARG A 166 8.42 -22.59 3.46
N PHE A 167 7.20 -22.21 3.08
CA PHE A 167 6.95 -21.62 1.77
C PHE A 167 7.70 -20.30 1.58
N ALA A 168 7.73 -19.42 2.58
CA ALA A 168 8.48 -18.17 2.49
C ALA A 168 9.98 -18.39 2.25
N ARG A 169 10.58 -19.39 2.91
CA ARG A 169 11.97 -19.80 2.67
C ARG A 169 12.17 -20.33 1.25
N VAL A 170 11.24 -21.15 0.76
CA VAL A 170 11.23 -21.64 -0.63
C VAL A 170 11.18 -20.47 -1.62
N GLU A 171 10.31 -19.50 -1.39
CA GLU A 171 10.13 -18.33 -2.26
C GLU A 171 11.41 -17.49 -2.35
N VAL A 172 12.03 -17.14 -1.22
CA VAL A 172 13.29 -16.39 -1.21
C VAL A 172 14.43 -17.15 -1.90
N LEU A 173 14.52 -18.47 -1.70
CA LEU A 173 15.50 -19.31 -2.38
C LEU A 173 15.21 -19.45 -3.88
N ALA A 174 13.95 -19.47 -4.29
CA ALA A 174 13.54 -19.48 -5.69
C ALA A 174 13.96 -18.19 -6.40
N HIS A 175 13.74 -17.02 -5.81
CA HIS A 175 14.27 -15.75 -6.33
C HIS A 175 15.82 -15.76 -6.45
N ALA A 176 16.51 -16.34 -5.47
CA ALA A 176 17.97 -16.51 -5.54
C ALA A 176 18.40 -17.44 -6.70
N ALA A 177 17.65 -18.52 -6.96
CA ALA A 177 17.89 -19.44 -8.07
C ALA A 177 17.64 -18.79 -9.43
N VAL A 178 16.62 -17.93 -9.56
CA VAL A 178 16.38 -17.17 -10.80
C VAL A 178 17.55 -16.24 -11.11
N ARG A 179 18.11 -15.58 -10.10
CA ARG A 179 19.29 -14.70 -10.24
C ARG A 179 20.57 -15.48 -10.55
N ARG A 180 20.81 -16.62 -9.88
CA ARG A 180 21.99 -17.49 -10.08
C ARG A 180 21.63 -18.96 -9.86
N GLY A 181 21.28 -19.68 -10.92
CA GLY A 181 20.72 -21.05 -10.82
C GLY A 181 21.72 -22.19 -10.56
N ARG A 182 23.03 -21.98 -10.75
CA ARG A 182 24.04 -23.07 -10.72
C ARG A 182 24.07 -23.89 -9.43
N TRP A 183 23.80 -23.28 -8.27
CA TRP A 183 23.80 -24.00 -6.99
C TRP A 183 22.65 -25.02 -6.92
N LEU A 184 21.48 -24.65 -7.45
CA LEU A 184 20.29 -25.51 -7.48
C LEU A 184 20.46 -26.64 -8.50
N GLU A 185 21.08 -26.36 -9.65
CA GLU A 185 21.47 -27.38 -10.63
C GLU A 185 22.45 -28.40 -10.04
N ASN A 186 23.45 -27.92 -9.28
CA ASN A 186 24.40 -28.79 -8.59
C ASN A 186 23.72 -29.64 -7.52
N TRP A 187 22.78 -29.07 -6.76
CA TRP A 187 21.99 -29.81 -5.79
C TRP A 187 21.19 -30.94 -6.44
N LEU A 188 20.44 -30.63 -7.50
CA LEU A 188 19.65 -31.62 -8.23
C LEU A 188 20.50 -32.64 -8.98
N THR A 189 21.72 -32.29 -9.37
CA THR A 189 22.67 -33.26 -9.94
C THR A 189 23.16 -34.24 -8.88
N ALA A 190 23.44 -33.75 -7.68
CA ALA A 190 23.87 -34.60 -6.56
C ALA A 190 22.72 -35.44 -5.99
N HIS A 191 21.51 -34.88 -5.92
CA HIS A 191 20.32 -35.50 -5.34
C HIS A 191 19.07 -35.26 -6.22
N PRO A 192 18.88 -36.00 -7.33
CA PRO A 192 17.83 -35.72 -8.32
C PRO A 192 16.38 -35.85 -7.83
N GLY A 193 16.17 -36.56 -6.72
CA GLY A 193 14.86 -36.79 -6.11
C GLY A 193 14.67 -36.08 -4.77
N ASP A 194 15.56 -35.15 -4.40
CA ASP A 194 15.41 -34.39 -3.15
C ASP A 194 14.17 -33.49 -3.23
N PRO A 195 13.14 -33.71 -2.40
CA PRO A 195 11.92 -32.91 -2.44
C PRO A 195 12.18 -31.43 -2.17
N GLN A 196 13.19 -31.10 -1.38
CA GLN A 196 13.55 -29.71 -1.05
C GLN A 196 14.09 -28.97 -2.29
N ALA A 197 14.90 -29.65 -3.10
CA ALA A 197 15.43 -29.08 -4.33
C ALA A 197 14.34 -28.95 -5.39
N LEU A 198 13.45 -29.95 -5.50
CA LEU A 198 12.36 -29.96 -6.47
C LEU A 198 11.36 -28.83 -6.23
N VAL A 199 10.96 -28.59 -4.97
CA VAL A 199 10.03 -27.49 -4.67
C VAL A 199 10.63 -26.11 -4.96
N VAL A 200 11.92 -25.91 -4.65
CA VAL A 200 12.63 -24.66 -4.99
C VAL A 200 12.72 -24.49 -6.51
N ARG A 201 13.01 -25.55 -7.27
CA ARG A 201 13.06 -25.47 -8.73
C ARG A 201 11.70 -25.15 -9.34
N GLY A 202 10.64 -25.82 -8.88
CA GLY A 202 9.27 -25.54 -9.31
C GLY A 202 8.88 -24.08 -9.06
N GLN A 203 9.09 -23.57 -7.84
CA GLN A 203 8.80 -22.17 -7.52
C GLN A 203 9.71 -21.20 -8.30
N ALA A 204 10.97 -21.52 -8.54
CA ALA A 204 11.86 -20.69 -9.37
C ALA A 204 11.37 -20.61 -10.83
N GLY A 205 10.75 -21.68 -11.34
CA GLY A 205 10.06 -21.67 -12.64
C GLY A 205 8.90 -20.68 -12.66
N VAL A 206 8.06 -20.69 -11.62
CA VAL A 206 6.95 -19.72 -11.47
C VAL A 206 7.46 -18.28 -11.39
N VAL A 207 8.46 -18.01 -10.53
CA VAL A 207 9.06 -16.69 -10.41
C VAL A 207 9.60 -16.20 -11.75
N ARG A 208 10.33 -17.05 -12.47
CA ARG A 208 10.88 -16.72 -13.81
C ARG A 208 9.76 -16.42 -14.81
N ALA A 209 8.69 -17.20 -14.82
CA ALA A 209 7.55 -16.94 -15.68
C ALA A 209 6.94 -15.55 -15.38
N TRP A 210 6.83 -15.16 -14.11
CA TRP A 210 6.22 -13.88 -13.72
C TRP A 210 7.14 -12.71 -14.10
N GLU A 211 8.46 -12.88 -13.98
CA GLU A 211 9.43 -11.95 -14.53
C GLU A 211 9.27 -11.79 -16.06
N ILE A 212 9.08 -12.88 -16.81
CA ILE A 212 8.87 -12.83 -18.27
C ILE A 212 7.59 -12.05 -18.61
N ARG A 213 6.47 -12.38 -17.95
CA ARG A 213 5.18 -11.70 -18.13
C ARG A 213 5.32 -10.19 -17.91
N GLY A 214 6.08 -9.79 -16.88
CA GLY A 214 6.15 -8.41 -16.42
C GLY A 214 4.94 -8.01 -15.55
N GLY A 215 5.05 -6.85 -14.91
CA GLY A 215 4.03 -6.32 -14.00
C GLY A 215 2.79 -5.72 -14.68
N ASP A 216 2.85 -5.51 -15.99
CA ASP A 216 1.74 -4.95 -16.76
C ASP A 216 0.60 -5.97 -16.95
N TRP A 217 -0.58 -5.47 -17.29
CA TRP A 217 -1.75 -6.33 -17.51
C TRP A 217 -1.60 -7.19 -18.77
N THR A 218 -1.07 -6.60 -19.84
CA THR A 218 -0.71 -7.32 -21.06
C THR A 218 0.70 -7.90 -20.90
N PRO A 219 0.88 -9.22 -21.00
CA PRO A 219 2.20 -9.83 -20.93
C PRO A 219 3.15 -9.25 -21.99
N ARG A 220 4.41 -9.04 -21.61
CA ARG A 220 5.46 -8.64 -22.56
C ARG A 220 5.70 -9.70 -23.63
N ASP A 221 5.63 -10.96 -23.24
CA ASP A 221 5.83 -12.14 -24.08
C ASP A 221 4.94 -13.27 -23.56
N ALA A 222 3.74 -13.39 -24.14
CA ALA A 222 2.71 -14.31 -23.66
C ALA A 222 3.07 -15.78 -23.91
N ASP A 223 3.63 -16.11 -25.07
CA ASP A 223 4.00 -17.49 -25.41
C ASP A 223 5.11 -17.99 -24.48
N ARG A 224 6.17 -17.19 -24.31
CA ARG A 224 7.28 -17.54 -23.41
C ARG A 224 6.85 -17.62 -21.93
N PHE A 225 5.87 -16.82 -21.54
CA PHE A 225 5.26 -16.89 -20.22
C PHE A 225 4.56 -18.24 -20.00
N LEU A 226 3.75 -18.68 -20.98
CA LEU A 226 3.02 -19.95 -20.91
C LEU A 226 3.97 -21.15 -20.97
N ASP A 227 4.98 -21.13 -21.83
CA ASP A 227 6.00 -22.19 -21.91
C ASP A 227 6.73 -22.35 -20.58
N ALA A 228 7.21 -21.25 -19.98
CA ALA A 228 7.89 -21.28 -18.69
C ALA A 228 7.00 -21.79 -17.55
N LEU A 229 5.68 -21.57 -17.64
CA LEU A 229 4.71 -22.10 -16.71
C LEU A 229 4.48 -23.60 -16.84
N GLN A 230 4.45 -24.10 -18.07
CA GLN A 230 4.33 -25.53 -18.34
C GLN A 230 5.56 -26.27 -17.80
N ASP A 231 6.76 -25.74 -18.05
CA ASP A 231 8.01 -26.28 -17.49
C ASP A 231 7.96 -26.31 -15.95
N ALA A 232 7.47 -25.22 -15.33
CA ALA A 232 7.32 -25.16 -13.87
C ALA A 232 6.35 -26.23 -13.35
N GLU A 233 5.25 -26.52 -14.06
CA GLU A 233 4.28 -27.52 -13.63
C GLU A 233 4.81 -28.95 -13.60
N GLU A 234 5.68 -29.31 -14.54
CA GLU A 234 6.34 -30.62 -14.51
C GLU A 234 7.19 -30.78 -13.24
N ASP A 235 7.93 -29.73 -12.89
CA ASP A 235 8.77 -29.72 -11.70
C ASP A 235 7.97 -29.70 -10.40
N ILE A 236 6.90 -28.90 -10.36
CA ILE A 236 5.99 -28.85 -9.21
C ILE A 236 5.29 -30.19 -9.02
N THR A 237 4.89 -30.87 -10.10
CA THR A 237 4.29 -32.21 -10.02
C THR A 237 5.25 -33.21 -9.39
N ARG A 238 6.53 -33.20 -9.81
CA ARG A 238 7.56 -34.04 -9.19
C ARG A 238 7.79 -33.71 -7.72
N ALA A 239 7.70 -32.43 -7.34
CA ALA A 239 7.82 -32.01 -5.94
C ALA A 239 6.66 -32.53 -5.08
N VAL A 240 5.42 -32.47 -5.59
CA VAL A 240 4.23 -33.04 -4.94
C VAL A 240 4.39 -34.56 -4.74
N GLU A 241 4.85 -35.27 -5.75
CA GLU A 241 5.08 -36.72 -5.67
C GLU A 241 6.18 -37.10 -4.67
N ALA A 242 7.25 -36.30 -4.61
CA ALA A 242 8.39 -36.55 -3.73
C ALA A 242 8.09 -36.25 -2.24
N ALA A 243 7.19 -35.30 -1.96
CA ALA A 243 6.76 -34.97 -0.60
C ALA A 243 5.25 -34.66 -0.53
N PRO A 244 4.37 -35.67 -0.55
CA PRO A 244 2.92 -35.47 -0.59
C PRO A 244 2.32 -34.76 0.64
N SER A 245 3.06 -34.70 1.75
CA SER A 245 2.66 -34.00 2.98
C SER A 245 3.14 -32.55 3.03
N ASP A 246 3.94 -32.10 2.08
CA ASP A 246 4.41 -30.71 2.01
C ASP A 246 3.40 -29.85 1.25
N PRO A 247 2.81 -28.81 1.88
CA PRO A 247 1.88 -27.92 1.19
C PRO A 247 2.57 -26.95 0.23
N SER A 248 3.90 -26.75 0.32
CA SER A 248 4.62 -25.72 -0.42
C SER A 248 4.47 -25.85 -1.96
N PRO A 249 4.62 -27.04 -2.57
CA PRO A 249 4.37 -27.19 -4.00
C PRO A 249 2.93 -26.90 -4.41
N LEU A 250 1.94 -27.12 -3.53
CA LEU A 250 0.52 -26.86 -3.82
C LEU A 250 0.23 -25.36 -3.90
N VAL A 251 0.94 -24.54 -3.14
CA VAL A 251 0.88 -23.07 -3.29
C VAL A 251 1.38 -22.65 -4.68
N SER A 252 2.51 -23.20 -5.13
CA SER A 252 3.00 -22.98 -6.51
C SER A 252 1.98 -23.44 -7.56
N ARG A 253 1.28 -24.56 -7.33
CA ARG A 253 0.20 -25.04 -8.23
C ARG A 253 -0.97 -24.08 -8.35
N LEU A 254 -1.29 -23.30 -7.31
CA LEU A 254 -2.32 -22.27 -7.40
C LEU A 254 -1.88 -21.12 -8.31
N MET A 255 -0.60 -20.76 -8.26
CA MET A 255 -0.01 -19.72 -9.12
C MET A 255 -0.02 -20.15 -10.59
N THR A 256 0.42 -21.37 -10.88
CA THR A 256 0.42 -21.93 -12.23
C THR A 256 -0.98 -22.15 -12.78
N ALA A 257 -1.94 -22.63 -11.97
CA ALA A 257 -3.33 -22.77 -12.39
C ALA A 257 -3.95 -21.44 -12.83
N ARG A 258 -3.63 -20.35 -12.11
CA ARG A 258 -4.06 -19.00 -12.48
C ARG A 258 -3.38 -18.52 -13.76
N GLY A 259 -2.06 -18.68 -13.89
CA GLY A 259 -1.31 -18.17 -15.05
C GLY A 259 -1.55 -18.95 -16.34
N LEU A 260 -1.75 -20.27 -16.25
CA LEU A 260 -2.12 -21.15 -17.37
C LEU A 260 -3.62 -21.14 -17.68
N GLU A 261 -4.40 -20.39 -16.91
CA GLU A 261 -5.84 -20.27 -17.09
C GLU A 261 -6.58 -21.63 -17.11
N LEU A 262 -6.22 -22.54 -16.20
CA LEU A 262 -6.77 -23.91 -16.17
C LEU A 262 -8.28 -24.00 -15.81
N GLY A 263 -8.90 -22.86 -15.51
CA GLY A 263 -10.32 -22.76 -15.18
C GLY A 263 -10.62 -22.89 -13.69
N VAL A 264 -11.87 -22.57 -13.34
CA VAL A 264 -12.34 -22.49 -11.94
C VAL A 264 -12.33 -23.85 -11.26
N GLU A 265 -12.83 -24.90 -11.92
CA GLU A 265 -12.94 -26.24 -11.33
C GLU A 265 -11.57 -26.80 -10.89
N GLU A 266 -10.55 -26.69 -11.76
CA GLU A 266 -9.19 -27.13 -11.45
C GLU A 266 -8.55 -26.28 -10.35
N HIS A 267 -8.80 -24.97 -10.33
CA HIS A 267 -8.30 -24.10 -9.28
C HIS A 267 -8.89 -24.45 -7.90
N GLU A 268 -10.20 -24.66 -7.81
CA GLU A 268 -10.85 -25.07 -6.56
C GLU A 268 -10.35 -26.45 -6.08
N ALA A 269 -10.19 -27.42 -6.99
CA ALA A 269 -9.64 -28.73 -6.64
C ALA A 269 -8.22 -28.63 -6.04
N ARG A 270 -7.37 -27.76 -6.59
CA ARG A 270 -6.02 -27.48 -6.06
C ARG A 270 -6.07 -26.76 -4.71
N LEU A 271 -7.00 -25.83 -4.55
CA LEU A 271 -7.20 -25.13 -3.28
C LEU A 271 -7.67 -26.08 -2.19
N ASP A 272 -8.59 -27.00 -2.51
CA ASP A 272 -9.06 -28.04 -1.59
C ASP A 272 -7.94 -28.99 -1.19
N ALA A 273 -7.08 -29.38 -2.14
CA ALA A 273 -5.89 -30.18 -1.85
C ALA A 273 -4.95 -29.45 -0.87
N LEU A 274 -4.68 -28.16 -1.08
CA LEU A 274 -3.88 -27.35 -0.16
C LEU A 274 -4.55 -27.28 1.23
N ARG A 275 -5.85 -26.99 1.27
CA ARG A 275 -6.61 -26.90 2.52
C ARG A 275 -6.64 -28.22 3.29
N GLY A 276 -6.56 -29.36 2.61
CA GLY A 276 -6.42 -30.67 3.25
C GLY A 276 -5.12 -30.83 4.05
N LEU A 277 -4.05 -30.13 3.68
CA LEU A 277 -2.76 -30.16 4.38
C LEU A 277 -2.58 -28.97 5.33
N ALA A 278 -2.96 -27.77 4.89
CA ALA A 278 -2.77 -26.52 5.61
C ALA A 278 -3.99 -25.57 5.35
N PRO A 279 -5.10 -25.75 6.09
CA PRO A 279 -6.38 -25.04 5.86
C PRO A 279 -6.27 -23.51 5.81
N PHE A 280 -5.34 -22.96 6.58
CA PHE A 280 -5.14 -21.52 6.74
C PHE A 280 -3.76 -21.05 6.26
N HIS A 281 -3.13 -21.79 5.33
CA HIS A 281 -1.86 -21.38 4.73
C HIS A 281 -2.02 -20.01 4.06
N ARG A 282 -1.35 -19.00 4.61
CA ARG A 282 -1.50 -17.59 4.27
C ARG A 282 -1.28 -17.35 2.78
N GLU A 283 -0.15 -17.80 2.25
CA GLU A 283 0.22 -17.50 0.87
C GLU A 283 -0.71 -18.18 -0.15
N GLY A 284 -1.05 -19.45 0.07
CA GLY A 284 -2.00 -20.14 -0.80
C GLY A 284 -3.40 -19.49 -0.79
N LEU A 285 -3.86 -19.02 0.38
CA LEU A 285 -5.09 -18.24 0.47
C LEU A 285 -4.99 -16.88 -0.24
N CYS A 286 -3.82 -16.22 -0.22
CA CYS A 286 -3.58 -15.01 -1.01
C CYS A 286 -3.64 -15.30 -2.52
N GLN A 287 -3.10 -16.43 -2.97
CA GLN A 287 -3.19 -16.84 -4.38
C GLN A 287 -4.64 -17.15 -4.80
N ALA A 288 -5.42 -17.80 -3.94
CA ALA A 288 -6.85 -18.02 -4.17
C ALA A 288 -7.65 -16.70 -4.20
N LEU A 289 -7.32 -15.76 -3.30
CA LEU A 289 -7.91 -14.42 -3.30
C LEU A 289 -7.66 -13.71 -4.64
N GLN A 290 -6.43 -13.77 -5.16
CA GLN A 290 -6.10 -13.18 -6.45
C GLN A 290 -6.86 -13.82 -7.61
N PHE A 291 -7.00 -15.15 -7.61
CA PHE A 291 -7.75 -15.87 -8.64
C PHE A 291 -9.21 -15.39 -8.71
N LYS A 292 -9.82 -15.16 -7.53
CA LYS A 292 -11.20 -14.69 -7.39
C LYS A 292 -11.36 -13.18 -7.60
N ALA A 293 -10.27 -12.42 -7.75
CA ALA A 293 -10.33 -10.99 -8.03
C ALA A 293 -10.88 -10.71 -9.44
N ALA A 294 -11.55 -9.58 -9.62
CA ALA A 294 -12.18 -9.18 -10.89
C ALA A 294 -11.23 -9.06 -12.09
N LYS A 295 -9.92 -8.97 -11.84
CA LYS A 295 -8.90 -8.96 -12.89
C LYS A 295 -8.65 -10.36 -13.46
N TRP A 296 -8.92 -11.42 -12.70
CA TRP A 296 -8.73 -12.82 -13.12
C TRP A 296 -10.09 -13.48 -13.41
N PHE A 297 -10.49 -14.50 -12.64
CA PHE A 297 -11.62 -15.37 -12.97
C PHE A 297 -12.89 -15.05 -12.18
N GLY A 298 -12.84 -14.08 -11.26
CA GLY A 298 -13.97 -13.76 -10.40
C GLY A 298 -14.45 -12.32 -10.53
N SER A 299 -14.91 -11.78 -9.41
CA SER A 299 -15.52 -10.46 -9.27
C SER A 299 -15.14 -9.84 -7.93
N THR A 300 -15.40 -8.55 -7.76
CA THR A 300 -15.20 -7.89 -6.46
C THR A 300 -16.01 -8.59 -5.36
N ASP A 301 -17.24 -9.01 -5.65
CA ASP A 301 -18.12 -9.67 -4.69
C ASP A 301 -17.61 -11.08 -4.32
N GLU A 302 -17.13 -11.87 -5.29
CA GLU A 302 -16.55 -13.19 -5.02
C GLU A 302 -15.24 -13.09 -4.21
N MET A 303 -14.38 -12.13 -4.54
CA MET A 303 -13.13 -11.87 -3.81
C MET A 303 -13.42 -11.51 -2.35
N PHE A 304 -14.30 -10.55 -2.09
CA PHE A 304 -14.65 -10.16 -0.72
C PHE A 304 -15.45 -11.24 0.00
N GLY A 305 -16.33 -11.98 -0.68
CA GLY A 305 -17.07 -13.10 -0.13
C GLY A 305 -16.12 -14.17 0.41
N PHE A 306 -15.15 -14.59 -0.40
CA PHE A 306 -14.10 -15.51 -0.01
C PHE A 306 -13.24 -14.98 1.15
N ALA A 307 -12.78 -13.72 1.06
CA ALA A 307 -11.91 -13.14 2.08
C ALA A 307 -12.60 -13.05 3.45
N ARG A 308 -13.88 -12.66 3.48
CA ARG A 308 -14.70 -12.59 4.69
C ARG A 308 -14.98 -13.97 5.27
N GLU A 309 -15.28 -14.94 4.41
CA GLU A 309 -15.49 -16.33 4.84
C GLU A 309 -14.25 -16.88 5.53
N VAL A 310 -13.09 -16.76 4.89
CA VAL A 310 -11.81 -17.23 5.45
C VAL A 310 -11.47 -16.48 6.74
N SER A 311 -11.60 -15.15 6.76
CA SER A 311 -11.33 -14.33 7.94
C SER A 311 -12.20 -14.74 9.14
N ALA A 312 -13.47 -15.07 8.90
CA ALA A 312 -14.40 -15.51 9.93
C ALA A 312 -14.08 -16.91 10.48
N GLN A 313 -13.66 -17.84 9.61
CA GLN A 313 -13.35 -19.23 9.98
C GLN A 313 -11.94 -19.40 10.55
N ALA A 314 -10.99 -18.52 10.20
CA ALA A 314 -9.62 -18.59 10.67
C ALA A 314 -9.53 -18.47 12.21
N PRO A 315 -8.69 -19.28 12.86
CA PRO A 315 -8.38 -19.15 14.29
C PRO A 315 -7.85 -17.75 14.62
N ALA A 316 -8.20 -17.24 15.80
CA ALA A 316 -7.59 -16.01 16.32
C ALA A 316 -6.06 -16.17 16.38
N GLY A 317 -5.31 -15.14 16.01
CA GLY A 317 -3.85 -15.21 15.84
C GLY A 317 -3.36 -15.58 14.44
N SER A 318 -4.17 -16.21 13.60
CA SER A 318 -3.76 -16.61 12.24
C SER A 318 -3.69 -15.39 11.32
N ALA A 319 -2.67 -15.33 10.44
CA ALA A 319 -2.60 -14.33 9.38
C ALA A 319 -3.79 -14.42 8.39
N ALA A 320 -4.43 -15.59 8.27
CA ALA A 320 -5.62 -15.76 7.44
C ALA A 320 -6.81 -14.89 7.91
N THR A 321 -6.84 -14.46 9.19
CA THR A 321 -7.83 -13.48 9.67
C THR A 321 -7.73 -12.14 8.93
N LEU A 322 -6.55 -11.79 8.42
CA LEU A 322 -6.27 -10.56 7.69
C LEU A 322 -6.49 -10.68 6.17
N LEU A 323 -7.01 -11.81 5.67
CA LEU A 323 -7.25 -11.97 4.22
C LEU A 323 -8.23 -10.91 3.68
N VAL A 324 -9.20 -10.48 4.50
CA VAL A 324 -10.10 -9.37 4.17
C VAL A 324 -9.37 -8.02 4.03
N VAL A 325 -8.29 -7.82 4.79
CA VAL A 325 -7.43 -6.63 4.68
C VAL A 325 -6.66 -6.67 3.35
N ALA A 326 -6.12 -7.84 2.98
CA ALA A 326 -5.50 -8.02 1.65
C ALA A 326 -6.50 -7.76 0.51
N ALA A 327 -7.77 -8.18 0.65
CA ALA A 327 -8.82 -7.89 -0.32
C ALA A 327 -9.10 -6.39 -0.48
N HIS A 328 -9.04 -5.61 0.61
CA HIS A 328 -9.15 -4.15 0.55
C HIS A 328 -7.95 -3.50 -0.17
N VAL A 329 -6.74 -4.01 0.04
CA VAL A 329 -5.56 -3.53 -0.70
C VAL A 329 -5.70 -3.82 -2.20
N GLU A 330 -6.15 -5.02 -2.58
CA GLU A 330 -6.40 -5.35 -4.00
C GLU A 330 -7.48 -4.46 -4.62
N GLN A 331 -8.57 -4.21 -3.89
CA GLN A 331 -9.63 -3.31 -4.34
C GLN A 331 -9.12 -1.87 -4.46
N TYR A 332 -8.25 -1.41 -3.55
CA TYR A 332 -7.60 -0.12 -3.64
C TYR A 332 -6.77 0.01 -4.93
N VAL A 333 -5.96 -1.00 -5.26
CA VAL A 333 -5.16 -1.01 -6.50
C VAL A 333 -6.07 -0.98 -7.73
N ALA A 334 -7.09 -1.83 -7.77
CA ALA A 334 -8.04 -1.88 -8.89
C ALA A 334 -8.79 -0.54 -9.08
N LEU A 335 -9.15 0.14 -8.00
CA LEU A 335 -9.79 1.45 -8.04
C LEU A 335 -8.80 2.55 -8.42
N THR A 336 -7.55 2.49 -7.98
CA THR A 336 -6.53 3.51 -8.27
C THR A 336 -6.29 3.65 -9.77
N SER A 337 -6.25 2.52 -10.49
CA SER A 337 -6.16 2.49 -11.96
C SER A 337 -7.35 3.15 -12.67
N ARG A 338 -8.50 3.32 -12.00
CA ARG A 338 -9.71 3.96 -12.54
C ARG A 338 -9.87 5.41 -12.07
N SER A 339 -9.67 5.64 -10.77
CA SER A 339 -9.82 6.94 -10.11
C SER A 339 -9.23 6.89 -8.70
N ALA A 340 -8.22 7.71 -8.45
CA ALA A 340 -7.67 7.93 -7.11
C ALA A 340 -8.76 8.37 -6.11
N VAL A 341 -9.77 9.13 -6.54
CA VAL A 341 -10.86 9.57 -5.66
C VAL A 341 -11.72 8.39 -5.19
N LEU A 342 -12.01 7.43 -6.07
CA LEU A 342 -12.76 6.23 -5.71
C LEU A 342 -11.95 5.31 -4.78
N ALA A 343 -10.66 5.14 -5.08
CA ALA A 343 -9.74 4.36 -4.25
C ALA A 343 -9.66 4.91 -2.83
N ASP A 344 -9.54 6.23 -2.71
CA ASP A 344 -9.51 6.88 -1.40
C ASP A 344 -10.84 6.75 -0.67
N LYS A 345 -11.96 6.99 -1.37
CA LYS A 345 -13.31 6.86 -0.79
C LYS A 345 -13.54 5.46 -0.22
N HIS A 346 -13.04 4.43 -0.90
CA HIS A 346 -13.09 3.06 -0.40
C HIS A 346 -12.30 2.94 0.92
N MET A 347 -11.02 3.30 0.91
CA MET A 347 -10.13 3.14 2.07
C MET A 347 -10.52 4.00 3.28
N THR A 348 -11.09 5.19 3.06
CA THR A 348 -11.53 6.08 4.14
C THR A 348 -12.98 5.87 4.56
N SER A 349 -13.69 4.89 3.98
CA SER A 349 -15.07 4.59 4.37
C SER A 349 -15.10 3.97 5.77
N GLU A 350 -16.15 4.29 6.54
CA GLU A 350 -16.34 3.74 7.89
C GLU A 350 -16.43 2.21 7.87
N ALA A 351 -17.09 1.65 6.84
CA ALA A 351 -17.22 0.21 6.66
C ALA A 351 -15.84 -0.46 6.50
N THR A 352 -14.99 0.05 5.60
CA THR A 352 -13.64 -0.47 5.40
C THR A 352 -12.78 -0.33 6.65
N ARG A 353 -12.78 0.84 7.29
CA ARG A 353 -12.01 1.07 8.53
C ARG A 353 -12.43 0.11 9.65
N SER A 354 -13.73 -0.08 9.85
CA SER A 354 -14.28 -1.01 10.84
C SER A 354 -13.93 -2.47 10.53
N GLU A 355 -14.01 -2.89 9.26
CA GLU A 355 -13.69 -4.26 8.84
C GLU A 355 -12.20 -4.59 9.04
N ILE A 356 -11.31 -3.68 8.67
CA ILE A 356 -9.85 -3.81 8.92
C ILE A 356 -9.57 -3.87 10.43
N ALA A 357 -10.22 -3.01 11.23
CA ALA A 357 -10.04 -2.98 12.66
C ALA A 357 -10.45 -4.28 13.35
N ALA A 358 -11.58 -4.86 12.93
CA ALA A 358 -12.06 -6.14 13.45
C ALA A 358 -11.13 -7.30 13.08
N ALA A 359 -10.61 -7.30 11.84
CA ALA A 359 -9.65 -8.31 11.39
C ALA A 359 -8.32 -8.23 12.18
N GLU A 360 -7.78 -7.02 12.39
CA GLU A 360 -6.60 -6.82 13.24
C GLU A 360 -6.85 -7.31 14.67
N GLN A 361 -7.99 -6.98 15.26
CA GLN A 361 -8.28 -7.41 16.64
C GLN A 361 -8.27 -8.93 16.75
N ARG A 362 -8.91 -9.65 15.82
CA ARG A 362 -8.89 -11.12 15.79
C ARG A 362 -7.48 -11.69 15.61
N TRP A 363 -6.64 -11.01 14.84
CA TRP A 363 -5.24 -11.38 14.70
C TRP A 363 -4.47 -11.16 16.01
N LEU A 364 -4.73 -10.09 16.76
CA LEU A 364 -4.09 -9.81 18.05
C LEU A 364 -4.57 -10.73 19.19
N ASP A 365 -5.82 -11.22 19.13
CA ASP A 365 -6.44 -12.03 20.20
C ASP A 365 -5.88 -13.46 20.33
N GLY A 366 -4.97 -13.90 19.47
CA GLY A 366 -4.43 -15.27 19.49
C GLY A 366 -3.32 -15.51 20.52
N GLU A 367 -3.50 -16.48 21.42
CA GLU A 367 -2.54 -16.79 22.49
C GLU A 367 -1.18 -17.34 22.00
N SER A 368 -1.16 -18.04 20.86
CA SER A 368 0.07 -18.65 20.33
C SER A 368 0.85 -17.75 19.37
N GLY A 369 0.25 -16.63 18.95
CA GLY A 369 0.79 -15.74 17.92
C GLY A 369 0.95 -16.41 16.54
N PRO A 370 1.03 -15.62 15.45
CA PRO A 370 1.40 -16.14 14.13
C PRO A 370 2.87 -16.61 14.10
N SER A 371 3.25 -17.39 13.09
CA SER A 371 4.67 -17.64 12.80
C SER A 371 5.42 -16.31 12.57
N PRO A 372 6.75 -16.24 12.79
CA PRO A 372 7.50 -14.98 12.63
C PRO A 372 7.31 -14.32 11.26
N VAL A 373 7.24 -15.13 10.18
CA VAL A 373 7.00 -14.61 8.83
C VAL A 373 5.60 -14.02 8.67
N ASP A 374 4.58 -14.68 9.22
CA ASP A 374 3.20 -14.21 9.18
C ASP A 374 3.01 -12.95 10.02
N LYS A 375 3.75 -12.83 11.12
CA LYS A 375 3.82 -11.60 11.92
C LYS A 375 4.36 -10.43 11.09
N ALA A 376 5.51 -10.63 10.44
CA ALA A 376 6.13 -9.58 9.62
C ALA A 376 5.25 -9.20 8.42
N TRP A 377 4.63 -10.17 7.75
CA TRP A 377 3.65 -9.94 6.69
C TRP A 377 2.46 -9.10 7.19
N ALA A 378 1.91 -9.45 8.35
CA ALA A 378 0.78 -8.73 8.94
C ALA A 378 1.13 -7.26 9.25
N HIS A 379 2.31 -6.98 9.81
CA HIS A 379 2.75 -5.60 10.08
C HIS A 379 2.95 -4.79 8.80
N ASN A 380 3.47 -5.38 7.72
CA ASN A 380 3.55 -4.68 6.43
C ASN A 380 2.17 -4.39 5.84
N LEU A 381 1.27 -5.37 5.85
CA LEU A 381 -0.10 -5.21 5.37
C LEU A 381 -0.87 -4.14 6.16
N LEU A 382 -0.85 -4.22 7.49
CA LEU A 382 -1.59 -3.31 8.36
C LEU A 382 -0.95 -1.92 8.39
N GLY A 383 0.38 -1.81 8.37
CA GLY A 383 1.09 -0.52 8.28
C GLY A 383 0.74 0.24 7.01
N PHE A 384 0.79 -0.44 5.86
CA PHE A 384 0.37 0.13 4.58
C PHE A 384 -1.11 0.50 4.58
N THR A 385 -1.97 -0.38 5.09
CA THR A 385 -3.41 -0.17 5.12
C THR A 385 -3.82 0.98 6.04
N TYR A 386 -3.19 1.13 7.21
CA TYR A 386 -3.47 2.24 8.12
C TYR A 386 -2.92 3.58 7.63
N TRP A 387 -1.88 3.57 6.80
CA TRP A 387 -1.51 4.74 6.02
C TRP A 387 -2.60 5.11 5.00
N LEU A 388 -3.09 4.15 4.21
CA LEU A 388 -4.15 4.40 3.21
C LEU A 388 -5.48 4.85 3.83
N THR A 389 -5.82 4.32 5.00
CA THR A 389 -7.03 4.68 5.75
C THR A 389 -6.86 5.91 6.63
N GLU A 390 -5.68 6.54 6.66
CA GLU A 390 -5.37 7.76 7.42
C GLU A 390 -5.53 7.62 8.95
N GLN A 391 -5.07 6.50 9.53
CA GLN A 391 -5.16 6.19 10.96
C GLN A 391 -3.76 6.13 11.61
N PRO A 392 -3.12 7.28 11.89
CA PRO A 392 -1.72 7.33 12.33
C PRO A 392 -1.48 6.62 13.67
N GLU A 393 -2.42 6.67 14.61
CA GLU A 393 -2.29 6.02 15.92
C GLU A 393 -2.18 4.49 15.78
N ARG A 394 -2.97 3.88 14.90
CA ARG A 394 -2.93 2.44 14.63
C ARG A 394 -1.75 2.08 13.73
N ALA A 395 -1.45 2.92 12.74
CA ALA A 395 -0.28 2.76 11.88
C ALA A 395 1.03 2.73 12.68
N ALA A 396 1.14 3.52 13.75
CA ALA A 396 2.37 3.66 14.54
C ALA A 396 2.95 2.33 15.02
N VAL A 397 2.08 1.43 15.51
CA VAL A 397 2.47 0.12 16.05
C VAL A 397 3.08 -0.75 14.96
N HIS A 398 2.43 -0.81 13.78
CA HIS A 398 2.92 -1.65 12.69
C HIS A 398 4.12 -1.03 11.97
N LEU A 399 4.14 0.30 11.79
CA LEU A 399 5.25 1.00 11.15
C LEU A 399 6.54 0.96 11.99
N ALA A 400 6.45 0.75 13.30
CA ALA A 400 7.62 0.50 14.12
C ALA A 400 8.28 -0.85 13.77
N GLU A 401 7.48 -1.88 13.56
CA GLU A 401 7.93 -3.25 13.24
C GLU A 401 8.48 -3.34 11.80
N THR A 402 7.90 -2.62 10.85
CA THR A 402 8.38 -2.62 9.45
C THR A 402 9.70 -1.90 9.25
N ARG A 403 10.25 -1.19 10.26
CA ARG A 403 11.61 -0.63 10.17
C ARG A 403 12.70 -1.70 10.14
N GLN A 404 12.41 -2.89 10.66
CA GLN A 404 13.32 -4.03 10.67
C GLN A 404 12.93 -5.06 9.60
N HIS A 405 11.62 -5.19 9.36
CA HIS A 405 11.06 -6.25 8.52
C HIS A 405 10.33 -5.68 7.30
N LEU A 406 10.93 -4.77 6.53
CA LEU A 406 10.28 -4.24 5.33
C LEU A 406 10.22 -5.32 4.22
N SER A 407 9.01 -5.60 3.72
CA SER A 407 8.78 -6.45 2.54
C SER A 407 8.55 -5.61 1.28
N GLU A 408 8.67 -6.23 0.10
CA GLU A 408 8.29 -5.56 -1.16
C GLU A 408 6.77 -5.33 -1.23
N TRP A 409 5.98 -6.37 -0.98
CA TRP A 409 4.53 -6.28 -0.91
C TRP A 409 4.07 -5.84 0.49
N PRO A 410 3.06 -4.96 0.64
CA PRO A 410 2.24 -4.33 -0.41
C PRO A 410 2.80 -3.00 -0.94
N TRP A 411 3.93 -2.53 -0.42
CA TRP A 411 4.48 -1.20 -0.68
C TRP A 411 4.74 -0.94 -2.17
N GLN A 412 5.17 -1.96 -2.91
CA GLN A 412 5.39 -1.92 -4.36
C GLN A 412 4.16 -1.50 -5.18
N TYR A 413 2.95 -1.65 -4.62
CA TYR A 413 1.72 -1.19 -5.29
C TYR A 413 1.57 0.33 -5.34
N ALA A 414 2.26 1.05 -4.46
CA ALA A 414 2.23 2.51 -4.46
C ALA A 414 3.37 3.12 -5.28
N ASP A 415 4.60 2.61 -5.08
CA ASP A 415 5.84 3.02 -5.78
C ASP A 415 6.97 2.09 -5.29
N ASP A 416 8.22 2.44 -5.57
CA ASP A 416 9.40 1.84 -4.91
C ASP A 416 9.21 1.65 -3.38
N PRO A 417 9.29 0.41 -2.85
CA PRO A 417 9.00 0.11 -1.44
C PRO A 417 9.77 0.97 -0.44
N THR A 418 11.08 1.14 -0.64
CA THR A 418 11.97 1.93 0.21
C THR A 418 11.52 3.39 0.28
N THR A 419 11.25 3.98 -0.88
CA THR A 419 10.78 5.37 -0.98
C THR A 419 9.38 5.54 -0.37
N VAL A 420 8.45 4.62 -0.63
CA VAL A 420 7.10 4.69 -0.05
C VAL A 420 7.17 4.57 1.46
N HIS A 421 7.84 3.55 1.98
CA HIS A 421 7.99 3.34 3.41
C HIS A 421 8.59 4.56 4.08
N ALA A 422 9.66 5.12 3.52
CA ALA A 422 10.30 6.31 4.07
C ALA A 422 9.36 7.53 4.13
N ARG A 423 8.55 7.76 3.08
CA ARG A 423 7.50 8.78 3.08
C ARG A 423 6.44 8.50 4.15
N VAL A 424 6.06 7.24 4.35
CA VAL A 424 5.05 6.88 5.36
C VAL A 424 5.60 7.03 6.79
N GLN A 425 6.89 6.80 7.02
CA GLN A 425 7.56 7.10 8.29
C GLN A 425 7.56 8.61 8.58
N ALA A 426 7.88 9.44 7.58
CA ALA A 426 7.79 10.89 7.69
C ALA A 426 6.35 11.37 7.93
N TRP A 427 5.37 10.74 7.29
CA TRP A 427 3.94 11.01 7.46
C TRP A 427 3.49 10.78 8.89
N LEU A 428 3.94 9.67 9.50
CA LEU A 428 3.65 9.32 10.87
C LEU A 428 4.26 10.33 11.84
N ARG A 429 5.55 10.66 11.69
CA ARG A 429 6.24 11.61 12.59
C ARG A 429 5.57 12.99 12.64
N GLN A 430 5.07 13.48 11.51
CA GLN A 430 4.35 14.77 11.46
C GLN A 430 3.04 14.78 12.26
N ARG A 431 2.47 13.60 12.51
CA ARG A 431 1.16 13.41 13.15
C ARG A 431 1.26 12.88 14.57
N GLN A 432 2.43 12.40 14.97
CA GLN A 432 2.71 12.11 16.37
C GLN A 432 2.90 13.45 17.11
N PRO A 433 2.24 13.66 18.26
CA PRO A 433 2.59 14.79 19.12
C PRO A 433 4.07 14.67 19.47
N ALA A 434 4.83 15.76 19.35
CA ALA A 434 6.24 15.77 19.72
C ALA A 434 6.36 15.16 21.12
N GLU A 435 7.06 14.02 21.23
CA GLU A 435 7.44 13.47 22.53
C GLU A 435 8.13 14.61 23.28
N GLN A 436 7.52 15.05 24.38
CA GLN A 436 8.22 15.92 25.31
C GLN A 436 9.44 15.13 25.77
N PRO A 437 10.67 15.62 25.56
CA PRO A 437 11.84 14.93 26.08
C PRO A 437 11.68 14.83 27.60
N ALA A 438 11.79 13.60 28.10
CA ALA A 438 11.72 13.26 29.51
C ALA A 438 12.87 13.89 30.32
#